data_AF-S9WSH0-F1
#
_entry.id   AF-S9WSH0-F1
#
_cell.length_a   1.000
_cell.length_b   1.000
_cell.length_c   1.000
_cell.angle_alpha   90.00
_cell.angle_beta   90.00
_cell.angle_gamma   90.00
#
_symmetry.space_group_name_H-M   'P 1'
#
loop_
_entity.id
_entity.type
_entity.pdbx_description
1 polymer ?
#
loop_
_entity_poly.entity_id
_entity_poly.type
_entity_poly.pdbx_seq_one_letter_code
_entity_poly.pdbx_strand_id
1 'polypeptide(L)'
;MKVELTLQYLDEWMLRWRKFQTESDWQIEKNRQWWRKADLVAGAGVMGSLVLLTSGSATIRRQFGAPHFFDIGVDVAIKNTVTNTLTSRWRYTPQGYGRLLVVGIPTYITFFGLEHFNERRRLRAYLRQNTVFGEQARRLVKDGKIEEFLPVNIKATVNKKEGGIYA
;
A
#
# COMPACT_ATOMS: atom_id res chain seq x y z
N MET A 1 -10.66 -4.52 16.16
CA MET A 1 -11.36 -4.76 14.88
C MET A 1 -10.36 -5.37 13.90
N LYS A 2 -10.58 -6.60 13.42
CA LYS A 2 -9.69 -7.26 12.46
C LYS A 2 -10.00 -6.73 11.05
N VAL A 3 -9.39 -5.60 10.69
CA VAL A 3 -9.68 -4.82 9.47
C VAL A 3 -9.59 -5.69 8.21
N GLU A 4 -8.47 -6.40 8.04
CA GLU A 4 -8.18 -7.27 6.89
C GLU A 4 -9.23 -8.38 6.75
N LEU A 5 -9.59 -9.03 7.87
CA LEU A 5 -10.61 -10.09 7.86
C LEU A 5 -11.98 -9.55 7.44
N THR A 6 -12.39 -8.39 7.98
CA THR A 6 -13.64 -7.74 7.60
C THR A 6 -13.64 -7.34 6.12
N LEU A 7 -12.51 -6.83 5.62
CA LEU A 7 -12.36 -6.44 4.23
C LEU A 7 -12.32 -7.64 3.28
N GLN A 8 -11.75 -8.78 3.68
CA GLN A 8 -11.74 -9.98 2.85
C GLN A 8 -13.17 -10.44 2.52
N TYR A 9 -14.04 -10.52 3.53
CA TYR A 9 -15.45 -10.86 3.31
C TYR A 9 -16.20 -9.79 2.53
N LEU A 10 -15.92 -8.51 2.79
CA LEU A 10 -16.51 -7.42 2.03
C LEU A 10 -16.10 -7.47 0.56
N ASP A 11 -14.83 -7.73 0.26
CA ASP A 11 -14.29 -7.84 -1.09
C ASP A 11 -14.90 -9.04 -1.84
N GLU A 12 -15.02 -10.20 -1.18
CA GLU A 12 -15.72 -11.37 -1.74
C GLU A 12 -17.18 -11.04 -2.09
N TRP A 13 -17.87 -10.32 -1.20
CA TRP A 13 -19.25 -9.90 -1.42
C TRP A 13 -19.36 -8.86 -2.54
N MET A 14 -18.45 -7.88 -2.60
CA MET A 14 -18.36 -6.87 -3.65
C MET A 14 -18.10 -7.48 -5.02
N LEU A 15 -17.25 -8.51 -5.11
CA LEU A 15 -16.99 -9.23 -6.35
C LEU A 15 -18.25 -9.96 -6.84
N ARG A 16 -18.96 -10.63 -5.94
CA ARG A 16 -20.21 -11.34 -6.26
C ARG A 16 -21.31 -10.38 -6.69
N TRP A 17 -21.43 -9.24 -6.03
CA TRP A 17 -22.51 -8.27 -6.22
C TRP A 17 -22.05 -6.97 -6.90
N ARG A 18 -21.04 -7.07 -7.76
CA ARG A 18 -20.39 -5.93 -8.43
C ARG A 18 -21.35 -4.98 -9.15
N LYS A 19 -22.51 -5.48 -9.59
CA LYS A 19 -23.57 -4.67 -10.23
C LYS A 19 -24.09 -3.52 -9.36
N PHE A 20 -23.97 -3.61 -8.04
CA PHE A 20 -24.37 -2.56 -7.09
C PHE A 20 -23.25 -1.55 -6.78
N GLN A 21 -22.10 -1.67 -7.44
CA GLN A 21 -20.99 -0.74 -7.26
C GLN A 21 -21.34 0.64 -7.78
N THR A 22 -21.24 1.65 -6.92
CA THR A 22 -21.38 3.05 -7.33
C THR A 22 -20.05 3.64 -7.75
N GLU A 23 -20.08 4.77 -8.48
CA GLU A 23 -18.87 5.52 -8.84
C GLU A 23 -18.07 5.95 -7.60
N SER A 24 -18.76 6.28 -6.51
CA SER A 24 -18.11 6.63 -5.25
C SER A 24 -17.39 5.46 -4.59
N ASP A 25 -17.93 4.23 -4.69
CA ASP A 25 -17.23 3.01 -4.23
C ASP A 25 -16.01 2.71 -5.11
N TRP A 26 -16.11 2.97 -6.42
CA TRP A 26 -15.00 2.82 -7.36
C TRP A 26 -13.84 3.79 -7.07
N GLN A 27 -14.16 5.04 -6.72
CA GLN A 27 -13.15 6.04 -6.35
C GLN A 27 -12.36 5.64 -5.09
N ILE A 28 -13.00 4.97 -4.13
CA ILE A 28 -12.31 4.43 -2.95
C ILE A 28 -11.29 3.36 -3.35
N GLU A 29 -11.69 2.40 -4.20
CA GLU A 29 -10.76 1.37 -4.68
C GLU A 29 -9.64 1.94 -5.54
N LYS A 30 -9.94 2.92 -6.40
CA LYS A 30 -8.93 3.62 -7.20
C LYS A 30 -7.91 4.34 -6.31
N ASN A 31 -8.38 5.02 -5.26
CA ASN A 31 -7.51 5.66 -4.27
C ASN A 31 -6.65 4.61 -3.54
N ARG A 32 -7.22 3.46 -3.16
CA ARG A 32 -6.45 2.36 -2.55
C ARG A 32 -5.38 1.81 -3.48
N GLN A 33 -5.67 1.63 -4.77
CA GLN A 33 -4.65 1.22 -5.76
C GLN A 33 -3.52 2.24 -5.90
N TRP A 34 -3.84 3.53 -5.83
CA TRP A 34 -2.83 4.59 -5.82
C TRP A 34 -1.93 4.50 -4.59
N TRP A 35 -2.51 4.35 -3.39
CA TRP A 35 -1.76 4.18 -2.14
C TRP A 35 -0.88 2.94 -2.16
N ARG A 36 -1.36 1.82 -2.70
CA ARG A 36 -0.54 0.60 -2.88
C ARG A 36 0.70 0.83 -3.74
N LYS A 37 0.57 1.62 -4.82
CA LYS A 37 1.72 2.02 -5.64
C LYS A 37 2.67 2.93 -4.86
N ALA A 38 2.13 3.86 -4.09
CA ALA A 38 2.92 4.75 -3.24
C ALA A 38 3.68 3.97 -2.15
N ASP A 39 3.06 2.97 -1.53
CA ASP A 39 3.67 2.11 -0.52
C ASP A 39 4.82 1.28 -1.09
N LEU A 40 4.69 0.78 -2.32
CA LEU A 40 5.79 0.12 -3.04
C LEU A 40 6.96 1.08 -3.27
N VAL A 41 6.68 2.32 -3.67
CA VAL A 41 7.72 3.35 -3.87
C VAL A 41 8.39 3.70 -2.54
N ALA A 42 7.62 3.87 -1.47
CA ALA A 42 8.14 4.14 -0.13
C ALA A 42 9.01 2.99 0.38
N GLY A 43 8.55 1.75 0.23
CA GLY A 43 9.31 0.54 0.59
C GLY A 43 10.61 0.41 -0.21
N ALA A 44 10.56 0.63 -1.52
CA ALA A 44 11.74 0.64 -2.37
C ALA A 44 12.72 1.76 -1.98
N GLY A 45 12.22 2.93 -1.62
CA GLY A 45 13.01 4.05 -1.10
C GLY A 45 13.73 3.68 0.20
N VAL A 46 13.00 3.15 1.19
CA VAL A 46 13.57 2.71 2.47
C VAL A 46 14.62 1.62 2.25
N MET A 47 14.31 0.61 1.44
CA MET A 47 15.26 -0.45 1.11
C MET A 47 16.52 0.12 0.44
N GLY A 48 16.36 0.97 -0.57
CA GLY A 48 17.47 1.60 -1.28
C GLY A 48 18.34 2.44 -0.36
N SER A 49 17.74 3.30 0.47
CA SER A 49 18.46 4.12 1.44
C SER A 49 19.21 3.28 2.47
N LEU A 50 18.59 2.24 3.03
CA LEU A 50 19.23 1.36 4.00
C LEU A 50 20.38 0.56 3.36
N VAL A 51 20.19 0.07 2.12
CA VAL A 51 21.26 -0.58 1.36
C VAL A 51 22.43 0.37 1.15
N LEU A 52 22.20 1.61 0.74
CA LEU A 52 23.27 2.58 0.51
C LEU A 52 24.01 2.94 1.81
N LEU A 53 23.27 3.14 2.91
CA LEU A 53 23.85 3.47 4.22
C LEU A 53 24.68 2.32 4.82
N THR A 54 24.29 1.07 4.55
CA THR A 54 24.96 -0.13 5.06
C THR A 54 25.98 -0.73 4.10
N SER A 55 26.10 -0.21 2.87
CA SER A 55 27.05 -0.70 1.88
C SER A 55 28.49 -0.25 2.18
N GLY A 56 29.43 -1.16 1.97
CA GLY A 56 30.86 -0.85 2.07
C GLY A 56 31.30 0.25 1.11
N SER A 57 32.29 1.05 1.51
CA SER A 57 32.82 2.15 0.70
C SER A 57 33.30 1.71 -0.68
N ALA A 58 33.85 0.48 -0.79
CA ALA A 58 34.25 -0.11 -2.07
C ALA A 58 33.06 -0.35 -3.01
N THR A 59 31.92 -0.83 -2.51
CA THR A 59 30.71 -1.06 -3.31
C THR A 59 30.13 0.25 -3.83
N ILE A 60 30.12 1.29 -3.01
CA ILE A 60 29.62 2.63 -3.40
C ILE A 60 30.53 3.25 -4.46
N ARG A 61 31.85 3.19 -4.27
CA ARG A 61 32.81 3.67 -5.28
C ARG A 61 32.74 2.87 -6.59
N ARG A 62 32.34 1.60 -6.55
CA ARG A 62 32.08 0.82 -7.77
C ARG A 62 30.80 1.27 -8.49
N GLN A 63 29.72 1.55 -7.77
CA GLN A 63 28.44 1.94 -8.38
C GLN A 63 28.37 3.42 -8.79
N PHE A 64 29.06 4.30 -8.07
CA PHE A 64 28.98 5.76 -8.20
C PHE A 64 30.33 6.44 -8.46
N GLY A 65 31.42 5.69 -8.68
CA GLY A 65 32.73 6.23 -9.07
C GLY A 65 32.96 6.23 -10.58
N ALA A 66 33.95 7.00 -11.05
CA ALA A 66 34.22 7.20 -12.48
C ALA A 66 35.13 6.12 -13.11
N PRO A 67 35.00 5.79 -14.42
CA PRO A 67 33.84 5.99 -15.28
C PRO A 67 33.13 4.67 -15.62
N HIS A 68 31.83 4.67 -15.46
CA HIS A 68 30.96 3.74 -16.20
C HIS A 68 30.66 4.36 -17.58
N PHE A 69 30.26 3.52 -18.55
CA PHE A 69 30.25 3.83 -20.00
C PHE A 69 29.55 5.15 -20.44
N PHE A 70 28.75 5.79 -19.59
CA PHE A 70 28.10 7.07 -19.85
C PHE A 70 28.17 7.97 -18.61
N ASP A 71 29.11 8.92 -18.60
CA ASP A 71 29.22 9.97 -17.59
C ASP A 71 29.19 11.33 -18.32
N ILE A 72 28.03 12.02 -18.31
CA ILE A 72 27.86 13.36 -18.91
C ILE A 72 27.38 14.36 -17.82
N GLY A 73 28.16 15.41 -17.58
CA GLY A 73 27.72 16.62 -16.87
C GLY A 73 27.22 16.42 -15.44
N VAL A 74 25.96 16.83 -15.19
CA VAL A 74 25.31 16.88 -13.85
C VAL A 74 25.31 15.54 -13.13
N ASP A 75 25.29 14.43 -13.86
CA ASP A 75 25.33 13.07 -13.31
C ASP A 75 26.64 12.79 -12.55
N VAL A 76 27.77 13.31 -13.05
CA VAL A 76 29.08 13.18 -12.39
C VAL A 76 29.12 13.94 -11.07
N ALA A 77 28.53 15.15 -11.03
CA ALA A 77 28.46 15.95 -9.81
C ALA A 77 27.61 15.27 -8.73
N ILE A 78 26.48 14.66 -9.12
CA ILE A 78 25.60 13.90 -8.21
C ILE A 78 26.34 12.66 -7.68
N LYS A 79 26.94 11.87 -8.57
CA LYS A 79 27.73 10.67 -8.23
C LYS A 79 28.87 10.97 -7.25
N ASN A 80 29.62 12.04 -7.49
CA ASN A 80 30.69 12.49 -6.59
C ASN A 80 30.15 12.94 -5.23
N THR A 81 29.04 13.67 -5.22
CA THR A 81 28.40 14.12 -3.97
C THR A 81 27.90 12.92 -3.15
N VAL A 82 27.23 11.95 -3.79
CA VAL A 82 26.75 10.73 -3.14
C VAL A 82 27.92 9.92 -2.58
N THR A 83 28.97 9.73 -3.38
CA THR A 83 30.17 8.99 -2.97
C THR A 83 30.87 9.66 -1.79
N ASN A 84 31.08 10.98 -1.84
CA ASN A 84 31.73 11.71 -0.76
C ASN A 84 30.89 11.71 0.52
N THR A 85 29.58 11.95 0.40
CA THR A 85 28.67 11.98 1.55
C THR A 85 28.64 10.62 2.23
N LEU A 86 28.46 9.54 1.46
CA LEU A 86 28.36 8.20 2.02
C LEU A 86 29.71 7.65 2.50
N THR A 87 30.85 8.09 1.95
CA THR A 87 32.18 7.59 2.38
C THR A 87 32.90 8.46 3.41
N SER A 88 32.32 9.59 3.81
CA SER A 88 32.94 10.55 4.75
C SER A 88 33.03 10.09 6.22
N ARG A 89 32.29 9.06 6.62
CA ARG A 89 32.21 8.61 8.02
C ARG A 89 32.38 7.09 8.16
N TRP A 90 32.77 6.66 9.36
CA TRP A 90 32.73 5.26 9.76
C TRP A 90 31.29 4.74 9.72
N ARG A 91 31.08 3.57 9.11
CA ARG A 91 29.75 3.01 8.89
C ARG A 91 29.70 1.56 9.30
N TYR A 92 28.53 1.16 9.79
CA TYR A 92 28.23 -0.23 10.06
C TYR A 92 27.89 -0.92 8.73
N THR A 93 28.71 -1.90 8.35
CA THR A 93 28.55 -2.67 7.09
C THR A 93 28.23 -4.13 7.41
N PRO A 94 26.97 -4.45 7.77
CA PRO A 94 26.58 -5.81 8.09
C PRO A 94 26.66 -6.71 6.86
N GLN A 95 27.12 -7.95 7.08
CA GLN A 95 27.18 -9.00 6.07
C GLN A 95 26.24 -10.15 6.44
N GLY A 96 25.79 -10.92 5.45
CA GLY A 96 24.91 -12.09 5.65
C GLY A 96 23.62 -11.73 6.39
N TYR A 97 23.29 -12.49 7.44
CA TYR A 97 22.07 -12.31 8.23
C TYR A 97 21.93 -10.93 8.89
N GLY A 98 23.05 -10.27 9.24
CA GLY A 98 23.01 -8.92 9.80
C GLY A 98 22.40 -7.90 8.83
N ARG A 99 22.58 -8.10 7.52
CA ARG A 99 22.01 -7.21 6.51
C ARG A 99 20.50 -7.43 6.35
N LEU A 100 20.04 -8.67 6.50
CA LEU A 100 18.60 -8.98 6.50
C LEU A 100 17.90 -8.34 7.72
N LEU A 101 18.55 -8.32 8.89
CA LEU A 101 18.00 -7.65 10.06
C LEU A 101 17.95 -6.12 9.91
N VAL A 102 18.98 -5.50 9.34
CA VAL A 102 19.06 -4.03 9.25
C VAL A 102 18.30 -3.46 8.04
N VAL A 103 18.27 -4.17 6.92
CA VAL A 103 17.60 -3.73 5.70
C VAL A 103 16.23 -4.37 5.58
N GLY A 104 16.16 -5.69 5.71
CA GLY A 104 14.96 -6.48 5.45
C GLY A 104 13.84 -6.19 6.45
N ILE A 105 14.13 -6.26 7.76
CA ILE A 105 13.10 -6.05 8.80
C ILE A 105 12.49 -4.65 8.71
N PRO A 106 13.26 -3.54 8.68
CA PRO A 106 12.66 -2.21 8.60
C PRO A 106 11.87 -1.98 7.31
N THR A 107 12.35 -2.52 6.17
CA THR A 107 11.64 -2.45 4.89
C THR A 107 10.30 -3.19 4.99
N TYR A 108 10.30 -4.40 5.54
CA TYR A 108 9.09 -5.21 5.73
C TYR A 108 8.09 -4.52 6.68
N ILE A 109 8.55 -4.04 7.84
CA ILE A 109 7.70 -3.33 8.81
C ILE A 109 7.10 -2.08 8.18
N THR A 110 7.87 -1.33 7.42
CA THR A 110 7.38 -0.13 6.72
C THR A 110 6.27 -0.50 5.74
N PHE A 111 6.53 -1.49 4.88
CA PHE A 111 5.55 -1.90 3.87
C PHE A 111 4.26 -2.45 4.51
N PHE A 112 4.40 -3.39 5.44
CA PHE A 112 3.26 -4.00 6.14
C PHE A 112 2.46 -2.96 6.94
N GLY A 113 3.15 -2.06 7.64
CA GLY A 113 2.52 -1.00 8.41
C GLY A 113 1.70 -0.07 7.52
N LEU A 114 2.26 0.39 6.39
CA LEU A 114 1.57 1.26 5.44
C LEU A 114 0.33 0.59 4.82
N GLU A 115 0.46 -0.66 4.36
CA GLU A 115 -0.69 -1.41 3.82
C GLU A 115 -1.81 -1.55 4.86
N HIS A 116 -1.47 -1.90 6.11
CA HIS A 116 -2.46 -2.01 7.19
C HIS A 116 -3.17 -0.68 7.47
N PHE A 117 -2.43 0.44 7.48
CA PHE A 117 -3.03 1.77 7.64
C PHE A 117 -3.95 2.14 6.48
N ASN A 118 -3.57 1.78 5.25
CA ASN A 118 -4.34 2.05 4.05
C ASN A 118 -5.63 1.21 3.99
N GLU A 119 -5.58 -0.05 4.39
CA GLU A 119 -6.77 -0.88 4.54
C GLU A 119 -7.73 -0.33 5.59
N ARG A 120 -7.20 0.13 6.72
CA ARG A 120 -8.01 0.78 7.75
C ARG A 120 -8.67 2.07 7.24
N ARG A 121 -7.97 2.84 6.40
CA ARG A 121 -8.51 4.03 5.75
C ARG A 121 -9.61 3.67 4.76
N ARG A 122 -9.43 2.61 3.95
CA ARG A 122 -10.44 2.08 3.02
C ARG A 122 -11.72 1.68 3.74
N LEU A 123 -11.62 0.88 4.80
CA LEU A 123 -12.79 0.46 5.56
C LEU A 123 -13.53 1.65 6.19
N ARG A 124 -12.81 2.63 6.74
CA ARG A 124 -13.42 3.88 7.24
C ARG A 124 -14.15 4.67 6.16
N ALA A 125 -13.66 4.65 4.92
CA ALA A 125 -14.34 5.30 3.80
C ALA A 125 -15.66 4.59 3.48
N TYR A 126 -15.66 3.25 3.38
CA TYR A 126 -16.88 2.46 3.20
C TYR A 126 -17.89 2.66 4.33
N LEU A 127 -17.45 2.68 5.58
CA LEU A 127 -18.35 2.91 6.73
C LEU A 127 -19.08 4.26 6.70
N ARG A 128 -18.48 5.28 6.08
CA ARG A 128 -19.08 6.62 5.93
C ARG A 128 -20.02 6.75 4.74
N GLN A 129 -19.98 5.77 3.84
CA GLN A 129 -20.70 5.84 2.59
C GLN A 129 -22.12 5.29 2.74
N ASN A 130 -23.09 5.94 2.08
CA ASN A 130 -24.48 5.51 2.08
C ASN A 130 -24.78 4.69 0.82
N THR A 131 -24.04 3.61 0.65
CA THR A 131 -24.17 2.65 -0.46
C THR A 131 -24.49 1.27 0.08
N VAL A 132 -24.88 0.35 -0.80
CA VAL A 132 -25.13 -1.05 -0.44
C VAL A 132 -23.87 -1.68 0.21
N PHE A 133 -22.68 -1.37 -0.32
CA PHE A 133 -21.40 -1.81 0.25
C PHE A 133 -21.08 -1.15 1.59
N GLY A 134 -21.38 0.15 1.74
CA GLY A 134 -21.20 0.84 3.02
C GLY A 134 -22.09 0.28 4.12
N GLU A 135 -23.34 -0.04 3.82
CA GLU A 135 -24.25 -0.72 4.76
C GLU A 135 -23.76 -2.11 5.13
N GLN A 136 -23.31 -2.90 4.15
CA GLN A 136 -22.75 -4.22 4.42
C GLN A 136 -21.49 -4.13 5.30
N ALA A 137 -20.61 -3.15 5.04
CA ALA A 137 -19.43 -2.90 5.87
C ALA A 137 -19.82 -2.49 7.31
N ARG A 138 -20.83 -1.62 7.49
CA ARG A 138 -21.34 -1.21 8.81
C ARG A 138 -21.86 -2.40 9.61
N ARG A 139 -22.61 -3.29 8.96
CA ARG A 139 -23.17 -4.49 9.58
C ARG A 139 -22.09 -5.52 9.93
N LEU A 140 -21.14 -5.77 9.04
CA LEU A 140 -20.00 -6.65 9.31
C LEU A 140 -19.18 -6.18 10.53
N VAL A 141 -19.00 -4.86 10.69
CA VAL A 141 -18.30 -4.28 11.84
C VAL A 141 -19.13 -4.39 13.13
N LYS A 142 -20.45 -4.24 13.05
CA LYS A 142 -21.35 -4.24 14.21
C LYS A 142 -21.67 -5.65 14.72
N ASP A 143 -22.09 -6.54 13.83
CA ASP A 143 -22.68 -7.83 14.20
C ASP A 143 -21.66 -8.97 14.12
N GLY A 144 -20.53 -8.79 13.43
CA GLY A 144 -19.44 -9.77 13.34
C GLY A 144 -19.82 -11.10 12.66
N LYS A 145 -21.06 -11.25 12.22
CA LYS A 145 -21.57 -12.43 11.51
C LYS A 145 -21.44 -12.24 10.00
N ILE A 146 -20.90 -13.28 9.35
CA ILE A 146 -20.75 -13.39 7.90
C ILE A 146 -22.05 -14.02 7.37
N GLU A 147 -23.14 -13.28 7.43
CA GLU A 147 -24.38 -13.71 6.79
C GLU A 147 -24.36 -13.18 5.35
N GLU A 148 -24.40 -14.09 4.37
CA GLU A 148 -24.52 -13.74 2.95
C GLU A 148 -25.90 -13.14 2.71
N PHE A 149 -26.04 -11.83 2.95
CA PHE A 149 -27.28 -11.16 2.66
C PHE A 149 -27.43 -10.99 1.14
N LEU A 150 -28.60 -11.39 0.64
CA LEU A 150 -29.06 -11.01 -0.69
C LEU A 150 -29.20 -9.48 -0.74
N PRO A 151 -28.67 -8.81 -1.79
CA PRO A 151 -28.75 -7.36 -1.93
C PRO A 151 -30.20 -6.82 -1.98
N VAL A 152 -31.18 -7.70 -2.24
CA VAL A 152 -32.61 -7.40 -2.25
C VAL A 152 -33.14 -6.94 -0.89
N ASN A 153 -32.51 -7.35 0.23
CA ASN A 153 -32.93 -6.98 1.59
C ASN A 153 -32.28 -5.69 2.11
N ILE A 154 -31.37 -5.09 1.34
CA ILE A 154 -30.68 -3.88 1.76
C ILE A 154 -31.50 -2.69 1.26
N LYS A 155 -32.34 -2.14 2.15
CA LYS A 155 -33.05 -0.85 1.98
C LYS A 155 -32.10 0.36 1.88
N ALA A 156 -30.92 0.21 1.29
CA ALA A 156 -30.02 1.30 0.97
C ALA A 156 -30.48 1.92 -0.33
N THR A 157 -31.41 2.88 -0.23
CA THR A 157 -31.58 3.99 -1.19
C THR A 157 -31.38 3.66 -2.68
N VAL A 158 -31.89 2.52 -3.16
CA VAL A 158 -32.14 2.37 -4.58
C VAL A 158 -33.26 3.36 -4.87
N ASN A 159 -33.00 4.30 -5.79
CA ASN A 159 -33.97 5.31 -6.18
C ASN A 159 -35.28 4.57 -6.48
N LYS A 160 -36.41 4.94 -5.86
CA LYS A 160 -37.67 4.17 -5.94
C LYS A 160 -38.13 3.88 -7.38
N LYS A 161 -37.60 4.61 -8.36
CA LYS A 161 -37.80 4.41 -9.80
C LYS A 161 -37.11 3.17 -10.40
N GLU A 162 -36.11 2.58 -9.74
CA GLU A 162 -35.34 1.42 -10.24
C GLU A 162 -35.71 0.11 -9.52
N GLY A 163 -36.52 0.17 -8.46
CA GLY A 163 -36.98 -1.01 -7.72
C GLY A 163 -37.90 -1.95 -8.51
N GLY A 164 -38.39 -1.53 -9.68
CA GLY A 164 -39.23 -2.35 -10.56
C GLY A 164 -38.47 -3.32 -11.46
N ILE A 165 -37.13 -3.27 -11.51
CA ILE A 165 -36.32 -4.11 -12.42
C ILE A 165 -35.80 -5.38 -11.71
N TYR A 166 -35.94 -5.47 -10.39
CA TYR A 166 -35.42 -6.59 -9.58
C TYR A 166 -36.48 -7.26 -8.69
N ALA A 167 -37.77 -7.15 -9.06
CA ALA A 167 -38.85 -7.90 -8.43
C ALA A 167 -38.90 -9.35 -8.94
#